data_AF-A0A392UB62-F1
#
_entry.id   AF-A0A392UB62-F1
#
_cell.length_a   1.000
_cell.length_b   1.000
_cell.length_c   1.000
_cell.angle_alpha   90.00
_cell.angle_beta   90.00
_cell.angle_gamma   90.00
#
_symmetry.space_group_name_H-M   'P 1'
#
loop_
_entity.id
_entity.type
_entity.pdbx_description
1 polymer ?
#
loop_
_entity_poly.entity_id
_entity_poly.type
_entity_poly.pdbx_seq_one_letter_code
_entity_poly.pdbx_strand_id
1 'polypeptide(L)' 'MLRACVLEDEGSWGDYLHLIEFSYNNSYHASIGMAPYEALYGRKCRTPLCWTKVGDR' A
#
# COMPACT_ATOMS: atom_id res chain seq x y z
N MET A 1 8.81 -0.99 4.64
CA MET A 1 7.69 -1.63 5.38
C MET A 1 8.07 -3.02 5.85
N LEU A 2 8.13 -4.04 4.99
CA LEU A 2 8.34 -5.43 5.46
C LEU A 2 9.55 -5.60 6.38
N ARG A 3 10.71 -5.06 5.99
CA ARG A 3 11.92 -5.10 6.83
C ARG A 3 11.74 -4.40 8.19
N ALA A 4 10.98 -3.31 8.24
CA ALA A 4 10.71 -2.61 9.50
C ALA A 4 9.74 -3.44 10.36
N CYS A 5 8.67 -3.98 9.78
CA CYS A 5 7.72 -4.84 10.51
C CYS A 5 8.38 -6.10 11.06
N VAL A 6 9.32 -6.71 10.34
CA VAL A 6 10.08 -7.89 10.81
C VAL A 6 11.08 -7.54 11.92
N LEU A 7 11.62 -6.31 11.93
CA LEU A 7 12.59 -5.88 12.94
C LEU A 7 11.92 -5.37 14.22
N GLU A 8 10.74 -4.75 14.10
CA GLU A 8 9.97 -4.24 15.25
C GLU A 8 9.16 -5.34 15.93
N ASP A 9 8.78 -6.38 15.19
CA ASP A 9 7.81 -7.37 15.64
C ASP A 9 8.38 -8.79 15.53
N GLU A 10 8.84 -9.30 16.68
CA GLU A 10 9.65 -10.51 16.88
C GLU A 10 8.87 -11.83 16.65
N GLY A 11 8.03 -11.90 15.62
CA GLY A 11 7.30 -13.10 15.23
C GLY A 11 5.87 -12.88 14.71
N SER A 12 5.26 -11.73 14.99
CA SER A 12 3.89 -11.38 14.54
C SER A 12 3.84 -10.58 13.23
N TRP A 13 4.96 -10.45 12.51
CA TRP A 13 4.98 -9.83 11.16
C TRP A 13 3.97 -10.46 10.19
N GLY A 14 3.62 -11.75 10.39
CA GLY A 14 2.59 -12.45 9.62
C GLY A 14 1.21 -11.81 9.75
N ASP A 15 0.88 -11.26 10.93
CA ASP A 15 -0.37 -10.55 11.17
C ASP A 15 -0.43 -9.23 10.38
N TYR A 16 0.72 -8.63 10.06
CA TYR A 16 0.81 -7.40 9.26
C TYR A 16 0.98 -7.63 7.77
N LEU A 17 1.16 -8.88 7.32
CA LEU A 17 1.46 -9.20 5.93
C LEU A 17 0.40 -8.66 4.97
N HIS A 18 -0.88 -8.81 5.35
CA HIS A 18 -2.01 -8.31 4.56
C HIS A 18 -1.98 -6.77 4.39
N LEU A 19 -1.57 -6.03 5.42
CA LEU A 19 -1.45 -4.56 5.37
C LEU A 19 -0.25 -4.11 4.54
N ILE A 20 0.85 -4.85 4.60
CA ILE A 20 2.06 -4.58 3.83
C ILE A 20 1.80 -4.82 2.35
N GLU A 21 1.19 -5.96 2.00
CA GLU A 21 0.80 -6.28 0.64
C GLU A 21 -0.18 -5.25 0.09
N PHE A 22 -1.20 -4.91 0.88
CA PHE A 22 -2.15 -3.88 0.51
C PHE A 22 -1.47 -2.53 0.24
N SER A 23 -0.56 -2.12 1.13
CA SER A 23 0.17 -0.86 0.97
C SER A 23 1.07 -0.88 -0.27
N TYR A 24 1.74 -2.01 -0.54
CA TYR A 24 2.60 -2.18 -1.70
C TYR A 24 1.83 -2.12 -3.02
N ASN A 25 0.69 -2.81 -3.09
CA ASN A 25 -0.15 -2.88 -4.30
C ASN A 25 -0.88 -1.57 -4.60
N ASN A 26 -1.09 -0.72 -3.59
CA ASN A 26 -1.78 0.57 -3.74
C ASN A 26 -0.84 1.77 -3.85
N SER A 27 0.47 1.57 -3.65
CA SER A 27 1.47 2.64 -3.79
C SER A 27 1.87 2.83 -5.24
N TYR A 28 2.26 4.06 -5.60
CA TYR A 28 2.78 4.38 -6.92
C TYR A 28 4.10 3.66 -7.19
N HIS A 29 4.20 2.97 -8.33
CA HIS A 29 5.44 2.31 -8.76
C HIS A 29 5.99 3.03 -9.99
N ALA A 30 7.16 3.65 -9.85
CA ALA A 30 7.78 4.45 -10.92
C ALA A 30 8.08 3.64 -12.20
N SER A 31 8.34 2.34 -12.09
CA SER A 31 8.62 1.45 -13.23
C SER A 31 7.41 1.25 -14.15
N ILE A 32 6.20 1.24 -13.60
CA ILE A 32 4.94 1.06 -14.34
C ILE A 32 4.14 2.37 -14.46
N GLY A 33 4.59 3.44 -13.80
CA GLY A 33 3.98 4.76 -13.86
C GLY A 33 2.63 4.89 -13.15
N MET A 34 2.23 3.90 -12.35
CA MET A 34 0.96 3.86 -11.60
C MET A 34 1.04 2.84 -10.44
N ALA A 35 -0.01 2.69 -9.65
CA ALA A 35 -0.07 1.61 -8.66
C ALA A 35 -0.43 0.26 -9.31
N PRO A 36 0.13 -0.88 -8.87
CA PRO A 36 -0.27 -2.19 -9.37
C PRO A 36 -1.78 -2.46 -9.31
N TYR A 37 -2.46 -1.98 -8.27
CA TYR A 37 -3.92 -2.05 -8.16
C TYR A 37 -4.63 -1.26 -9.28
N GLU A 38 -4.12 -0.07 -9.60
CA GLU A 38 -4.66 0.75 -10.71
C GLU A 38 -4.46 0.04 -12.05
N ALA A 39 -3.30 -0.59 -12.26
CA ALA A 39 -3.02 -1.35 -13.47
C ALA A 39 -3.95 -2.57 -13.62
N LEU A 40 -4.26 -3.26 -12.52
CA LEU A 40 -5.10 -4.46 -12.53
C LEU A 40 -6.59 -4.14 -12.69
N TYR A 41 -7.09 -3.12 -12.00
CA TYR A 41 -8.53 -2.84 -11.92
C TYR A 41 -8.97 -1.59 -12.71
N GLY A 42 -8.02 -0.86 -13.31
CA GLY A 42 -8.30 0.38 -14.05
C GLY A 42 -8.84 1.52 -13.19
N ARG A 43 -8.73 1.44 -11.85
CA ARG A 43 -9.24 2.46 -10.92
C ARG A 43 -8.38 2.56 -9.67
N LYS A 44 -8.39 3.73 -9.03
CA LYS A 44 -7.73 3.92 -7.73
C LYS A 44 -8.43 3.10 -6.65
N CYS A 45 -7.66 2.52 -5.74
CA CYS A 45 -8.21 1.87 -4.57
C CYS A 45 -8.90 2.92 -3.67
N ARG A 46 -10.11 2.59 -3.21
CA ARG A 46 -10.87 3.43 -2.29
C ARG A 46 -10.73 2.82 -0.91
N THR A 47 -9.87 3.41 -0.11
CA THR A 47 -9.59 2.95 1.25
C THR A 47 -10.17 3.98 2.23
N PRO A 48 -10.73 3.57 3.38
CA PRO A 48 -11.11 4.52 4.43
C PRO A 48 -9.91 5.33 4.94
N LEU A 49 -8.71 4.76 4.82
CA LEU A 49 -7.41 5.37 5.09
C LEU A 49 -6.95 6.28 3.94
N CYS A 50 -7.87 7.11 3.42
CA CYS A 50 -7.60 8.04 2.34
C CYS A 50 -6.47 9.02 2.75
N TRP A 51 -5.24 8.69 2.37
CA TRP A 51 -4.08 9.60 2.30
C TRP A 51 -4.18 10.55 1.10
N THR A 52 -5.40 10.77 0.57
CA THR A 52 -5.64 11.95 -0.24
C THR A 52 -5.37 13.15 0.64
N LYS A 53 -4.36 13.95 0.28
CA LYS A 53 -4.34 15.38 0.65
C LYS A 53 -5.77 15.88 0.48
N VAL A 54 -6.40 16.26 1.59
CA VAL A 54 -7.55 17.13 1.58
C VAL A 54 -7.11 18.37 0.79
N GLY A 55 -7.74 18.62 -0.36
CA GLY A 55 -7.55 19.83 -1.16
C GLY A 55 -6.46 19.72 -2.23
N ASP A 56 -6.84 19.28 -3.42
CA ASP A 56 -6.54 20.06 -4.63
C ASP A 56 -7.68 19.90 -5.64
N ARG A 57 -8.84 20.45 -5.24
CA ARG A 57 -9.85 21.09 -6.09
C ARG A 57 -10.94 21.71 -5.23
#